data_AF-A0AA47IMK5-F1
#
_entry.id   AF-A0AA47IMK5-F1
#
_cell.length_a   1.000
_cell.length_b   1.000
_cell.length_c   1.000
_cell.angle_alpha   90.00
_cell.angle_beta   90.00
_cell.angle_gamma   90.00
#
_symmetry.space_group_name_H-M   'P 1'
#
loop_
_entity.id
_entity.type
_entity.pdbx_description
1 polymer ?
#
loop_
_entity_poly.entity_id
_entity_poly.type
_entity_poly.pdbx_seq_one_letter_code
_entity_poly.pdbx_strand_id
1 'polypeptide(L)' 'MNKKQLQFDRLLAVLHQNSDYITAKSLSKQLNLSEKMVYRLVKEIN' A
#
# COMPACT_ATOMS: atom_id res chain seq x y z
N MET A 1 12.34 13.87 -3.94
CA MET A 1 11.41 12.72 -4.11
C MET A 1 10.01 13.15 -3.71
N ASN A 2 9.01 12.88 -4.54
CA ASN A 2 7.61 13.20 -4.25
C ASN A 2 7.07 12.22 -3.18
N LYS A 3 6.41 12.72 -2.13
CA LYS A 3 5.87 11.91 -1.02
C LYS A 3 4.93 10.80 -1.51
N LYS A 4 4.13 11.09 -2.55
CA LYS A 4 3.23 10.09 -3.16
C LYS A 4 4.01 8.93 -3.78
N GLN A 5 5.08 9.22 -4.50
CA GLN A 5 5.90 8.20 -5.16
C GLN A 5 6.52 7.24 -4.15
N LEU A 6 7.04 7.78 -3.05
CA LEU A 6 7.56 6.96 -1.95
C LEU A 6 6.49 6.04 -1.32
N GLN A 7 5.23 6.49 -1.26
CA GLN A 7 4.13 5.68 -0.76
C GLN A 7 3.77 4.55 -1.74
N PHE A 8 3.81 4.81 -3.04
CA PHE A 8 3.63 3.79 -4.07
C PHE A 8 4.75 2.75 -4.07
N ASP A 9 6.01 3.20 -4.02
CA ASP A 9 7.16 2.29 -3.98
C ASP A 9 7.08 1.33 -2.79
N ARG A 10 6.69 1.84 -1.62
CA ARG A 10 6.46 1.02 -0.41
C ARG A 10 5.29 0.05 -0.57
N LEU A 11 4.18 0.49 -1.17
CA LEU A 11 3.03 -0.37 -1.42
C LEU A 11 3.38 -1.51 -2.37
N LEU A 12 4.08 -1.21 -3.48
CA LEU A 12 4.54 -2.22 -4.44
C LEU A 12 5.53 -3.19 -3.79
N ALA A 13 6.49 -2.71 -3.00
CA ALA A 13 7.42 -3.58 -2.28
C ALA A 13 6.70 -4.58 -1.35
N VAL A 14 5.66 -4.14 -0.64
CA VAL A 14 4.83 -5.01 0.20
C VAL A 14 4.04 -6.01 -0.65
N LEU A 15 3.41 -5.56 -1.74
CA LEU A 15 2.63 -6.45 -2.62
C LEU A 15 3.51 -7.51 -3.29
N HIS A 16 4.73 -7.16 -3.72
CA HIS A 16 5.68 -8.11 -4.30
C HIS A 16 6.16 -9.18 -3.30
N GLN A 17 6.16 -8.88 -2.01
CA GLN A 17 6.55 -9.84 -0.96
C GLN A 17 5.41 -10.77 -0.54
N ASN A 18 4.16 -10.42 -0.87
CA ASN A 18 2.98 -11.21 -0.49
C ASN A 18 2.38 -11.84 -1.76
N SER A 19 2.55 -13.15 -1.94
CA SER A 19 1.96 -13.90 -3.06
C SER A 19 0.46 -14.16 -2.91
N ASP A 20 -0.08 -13.99 -1.71
CA ASP A 20 -1.48 -14.23 -1.37
C ASP A 20 -2.28 -12.94 -1.18
N TYR A 21 -3.62 -13.08 -1.17
CA TYR A 21 -4.53 -11.97 -0.88
C TYR A 21 -4.20 -11.32 0.47
N ILE A 22 -3.91 -10.01 0.42
CA ILE A 22 -3.62 -9.19 1.60
C ILE A 22 -4.82 -8.30 1.95
N THR A 23 -5.13 -8.20 3.25
CA THR A 23 -6.20 -7.32 3.73
C THR A 23 -5.72 -5.86 3.84
N ALA A 24 -6.64 -4.91 3.65
CA ALA A 24 -6.36 -3.48 3.85
C ALA A 24 -5.85 -3.18 5.27
N LYS A 25 -6.31 -3.94 6.29
CA LYS A 25 -5.87 -3.85 7.67
C LYS A 25 -4.42 -4.31 7.88
N SER A 26 -3.96 -5.32 7.12
CA SER A 26 -2.56 -5.74 7.16
C SER A 26 -1.66 -4.72 6.49
N LEU A 27 -2.06 -4.25 5.30
CA LEU A 27 -1.38 -3.19 4.56
C LEU A 27 -1.27 -1.88 5.35
N SER A 28 -2.34 -1.48 6.05
CA SER A 28 -2.36 -0.24 6.86
C SER A 28 -1.31 -0.27 7.97
N LYS A 29 -1.15 -1.42 8.64
CA LYS A 29 -0.11 -1.64 9.65
C LYS A 29 1.30 -1.63 9.04
N GLN A 30 1.51 -2.32 7.92
CA GLN A 30 2.84 -2.40 7.31
C GLN A 30 3.31 -1.07 6.72
N LEU A 31 2.40 -0.32 6.10
CA LEU A 31 2.71 0.97 5.47
C LEU A 31 2.64 2.16 6.45
N ASN A 32 2.17 1.93 7.68
CA ASN A 32 1.86 2.95 8.67
C ASN A 32 0.92 4.03 8.10
N LEU A 33 -0.14 3.58 7.45
CA LEU A 33 -1.17 4.42 6.83
C LEU A 33 -2.55 4.06 7.40
N SER A 34 -3.52 4.95 7.25
CA SER A 34 -4.91 4.58 7.52
C SER A 34 -5.45 3.66 6.43
N GLU A 35 -6.39 2.77 6.77
CA GLU A 35 -7.02 1.89 5.79
C GLU A 35 -7.64 2.69 4.62
N LYS A 36 -8.25 3.85 4.90
CA LYS A 36 -8.76 4.78 3.89
C LYS A 36 -7.68 5.22 2.88
N MET A 37 -6.47 5.48 3.35
CA MET A 37 -5.34 5.84 2.48
C MET A 37 -4.84 4.64 1.68
N VAL A 38 -4.84 3.44 2.26
CA VAL A 38 -4.53 2.20 1.53
C VAL A 38 -5.52 1.98 0.39
N TYR A 39 -6.82 2.11 0.62
CA TYR A 39 -7.83 2.01 -0.44
C TYR A 39 -7.63 3.02 -1.56
N ARG A 40 -7.27 4.27 -1.22
CA ARG A 40 -6.97 5.30 -2.21
C ARG A 40 -5.74 4.95 -3.04
N LEU A 41 -4.66 4.50 -2.40
CA LEU A 41 -3.44 4.10 -3.09
C LEU A 41 -3.70 2.92 -4.02
N VAL A 42 -4.35 1.85 -3.53
CA VAL A 42 -4.68 0.69 -4.36
C VAL A 42 -5.58 1.08 -5.54
N LYS A 43 -6.57 1.94 -5.32
CA LYS A 43 -7.44 2.46 -6.39
C LYS A 43 -6.69 3.33 -7.42
N GLU A 44 -5.59 3.96 -7.04
CA GLU A 44 -4.76 4.74 -7.99
C GLU A 44 -3.85 3.84 -8.85
N ILE A 45 -3.60 2.57 -8.45
CA ILE A 45 -2.80 1.60 -9.23
C ILE A 45 -3.67 0.72 -10.13
N ASN A 46 -4.89 0.42 -9.69
CA ASN A 46 -5.87 -0.42 -10.37
C ASN A 46 -6.64 0.36 -11.44
#